data_AF-A0A1C3NXM4-F1
#
_entry.id   AF-A0A1C3NXM4-F1
#
_cell.length_a   1.000
_cell.length_b   1.000
_cell.length_c   1.000
_cell.angle_alpha   90.00
_cell.angle_beta   90.00
_cell.angle_gamma   90.00
#
_symmetry.space_group_name_H-M   'P 1'
#
loop_
_entity.id
_entity.type
_entity.pdbx_description
1 polymer ?
#
loop_
_entity_poly.entity_id
_entity_poly.type
_entity_poly.pdbx_seq_one_letter_code
_entity_poly.pdbx_strand_id
1 'polypeptide(L)'
;MRVGSGGVLLTNHPPLLIAEQFGTLEALHPGRIDLGLGRSAGTDAATSALLRAGAAPEDDFEQKLTELTGYFAGPSFGRLGSPVKAVPAAENRPPIWLLGSSVSSALTAAGHVQRRGVRRVTPRDPWFSLCGECF
;
A
#
# COMPACT_ATOMS: atom_id res chain seq x y z
N MET A 1 6.09 15.60 14.50
CA MET A 1 6.92 14.77 13.60
C MET A 1 6.00 13.81 12.85
N ARG A 2 6.22 13.59 11.54
CA ARG A 2 5.51 12.58 10.75
C ARG A 2 6.39 11.35 10.59
N VAL A 3 5.78 10.17 10.52
CA VAL A 3 6.44 8.87 10.34
C VAL A 3 5.76 8.13 9.21
N GLY A 4 6.52 7.42 8.39
CA GLY A 4 5.97 6.60 7.32
C GLY A 4 6.83 5.40 7.01
N SER A 5 6.24 4.46 6.28
CA SER A 5 6.72 3.08 6.18
C SER A 5 7.95 2.84 5.30
N GLY A 6 8.40 3.85 4.54
CA GLY A 6 9.49 3.69 3.58
C GLY A 6 9.19 2.76 2.39
N GLY A 7 7.95 2.23 2.29
CA GLY A 7 7.51 1.33 1.21
C GLY A 7 7.24 -0.10 1.66
N VAL A 8 6.01 -0.36 2.09
CA VAL A 8 5.53 -1.73 2.36
C VAL A 8 5.41 -2.48 1.04
N LEU A 9 6.01 -3.67 0.97
CA LEU A 9 5.95 -4.52 -0.22
C LEU A 9 4.60 -5.23 -0.28
N LEU A 10 3.61 -4.57 -0.89
CA LEU A 10 2.23 -5.07 -0.93
C LEU A 10 2.12 -6.46 -1.59
N THR A 11 3.05 -6.79 -2.48
CA THR A 11 3.13 -8.12 -3.11
C THR A 11 3.34 -9.25 -2.09
N ASN A 12 4.02 -8.98 -0.96
CA ASN A 12 4.35 -9.98 0.05
C ASN A 12 3.40 -10.02 1.25
N HIS A 13 2.44 -9.09 1.35
CA HIS A 13 1.55 -8.98 2.51
C HIS A 13 0.07 -9.08 2.11
N PRO A 14 -0.81 -9.55 3.02
CA PRO A 14 -2.25 -9.44 2.86
C PRO A 14 -2.73 -7.98 2.97
N PRO A 15 -3.57 -7.48 2.05
CA PRO A 15 -4.10 -6.11 2.11
C PRO A 15 -4.85 -5.80 3.41
N LEU A 16 -5.64 -6.75 3.93
CA LEU A 16 -6.40 -6.56 5.17
C LEU A 16 -5.49 -6.27 6.37
N LEU A 17 -4.37 -7.01 6.48
CA LEU A 17 -3.41 -6.82 7.57
C LEU A 17 -2.80 -5.42 7.54
N ILE A 18 -2.40 -4.95 6.36
CA ILE A 18 -1.85 -3.60 6.19
C ILE A 18 -2.92 -2.56 6.58
N ALA A 19 -4.17 -2.74 6.14
CA ALA A 19 -5.25 -1.83 6.46
C ALA A 19 -5.42 -1.70 7.98
N GLU A 20 -5.51 -2.81 8.71
CA GLU A 20 -5.71 -2.81 10.17
C GLU A 20 -4.51 -2.23 10.91
N GLN A 21 -3.29 -2.56 10.50
CA GLN A 21 -2.07 -2.03 11.12
C GLN A 21 -1.96 -0.51 10.95
N PHE A 22 -2.06 -0.02 9.71
CA PHE A 22 -1.93 1.41 9.44
C PHE A 22 -3.15 2.21 9.90
N GLY A 23 -4.34 1.60 9.89
CA GLY A 23 -5.52 2.16 10.52
C GLY A 23 -5.36 2.31 12.03
N THR A 24 -4.77 1.32 12.69
CA THR A 24 -4.47 1.40 14.13
C THR A 24 -3.46 2.50 14.42
N LEU A 25 -2.38 2.58 13.65
CA LEU A 25 -1.38 3.65 13.79
C LEU A 25 -1.99 5.04 13.58
N GLU A 26 -2.83 5.21 12.55
CA GLU A 26 -3.50 6.48 12.29
C GLU A 26 -4.51 6.82 13.39
N ALA A 27 -5.22 5.84 13.95
CA ALA A 27 -6.12 6.05 15.09
C ALA A 27 -5.37 6.52 16.35
N LEU A 28 -4.20 5.92 16.63
CA LEU A 28 -3.36 6.30 17.78
C LEU A 28 -2.61 7.60 17.55
N HIS A 29 -2.26 7.92 16.30
CA HIS A 29 -1.44 9.07 15.93
C HIS A 29 -2.02 9.83 14.71
N PRO A 30 -3.19 10.48 14.86
CA PRO A 30 -3.89 11.08 13.72
C PRO A 30 -3.05 12.13 13.00
N GLY A 31 -3.06 12.08 11.67
CA GLY A 31 -2.38 13.00 10.78
C GLY A 31 -0.85 12.90 10.79
N ARG A 32 -0.29 11.87 11.44
CA ARG A 32 1.17 11.69 11.56
C ARG A 32 1.71 10.45 10.84
N ILE A 33 0.85 9.58 10.32
CA ILE A 33 1.24 8.33 9.68
C ILE A 33 1.11 8.42 8.17
N ASP A 34 2.15 8.01 7.45
CA ASP A 34 2.17 7.91 5.98
C ASP A 34 2.36 6.44 5.56
N LEU A 35 1.44 5.92 4.73
CA LEU A 35 1.51 4.57 4.20
C LEU A 35 2.18 4.57 2.82
N GLY A 36 3.48 4.33 2.77
CA GLY A 36 4.21 4.05 1.53
C GLY A 36 4.02 2.60 1.08
N LEU A 37 3.82 2.38 -0.22
CA LEU A 37 3.60 1.08 -0.85
C LEU A 37 4.54 0.87 -2.05
N GLY A 38 5.22 -0.27 -2.08
CA GLY A 38 6.10 -0.69 -3.17
C GLY A 38 5.62 -1.97 -3.84
N ARG A 39 5.93 -2.12 -5.14
CA ARG A 39 5.60 -3.31 -5.94
C ARG A 39 6.71 -4.36 -5.95
N SER A 40 7.97 -3.93 -6.05
CA SER A 40 9.10 -4.85 -6.19
C SER A 40 9.22 -5.73 -4.95
N ALA A 41 9.36 -7.05 -5.14
CA ALA A 41 9.87 -7.87 -4.06
C ALA A 41 11.34 -7.46 -3.86
N GLY A 42 11.62 -6.63 -2.86
CA GLY A 42 12.98 -6.16 -2.54
C GLY A 42 13.92 -7.27 -2.03
N THR A 43 13.71 -8.52 -2.46
CA THR A 43 14.33 -9.75 -1.96
C THR A 43 14.50 -10.74 -3.13
N ASP A 44 15.31 -11.78 -2.96
CA ASP A 44 15.45 -12.83 -3.96
C ASP A 44 14.16 -13.67 -4.14
N ALA A 45 14.10 -14.46 -5.21
CA ALA A 45 12.92 -15.24 -5.55
C ALA A 45 12.55 -16.31 -4.49
N ALA A 46 13.55 -16.90 -3.82
CA ALA A 46 13.31 -17.92 -2.80
C ALA A 46 12.72 -17.29 -1.53
N THR A 47 13.28 -16.16 -1.08
CA THR A 47 12.73 -15.38 0.03
C THR A 47 11.33 -14.89 -0.29
N SER A 48 11.10 -14.40 -1.51
CA SER A 48 9.77 -13.97 -1.97
C SER A 48 8.77 -15.11 -1.96
N ALA A 49 9.17 -16.32 -2.37
CA ALA A 49 8.31 -17.51 -2.35
C ALA A 49 7.92 -17.91 -0.92
N LEU A 50 8.84 -17.82 0.05
CA LEU A 50 8.53 -18.10 1.46
C LEU A 50 7.56 -17.09 2.05
N LEU A 51 7.77 -15.79 1.79
CA LEU A 51 6.86 -14.73 2.24
C LEU A 51 5.47 -14.85 1.60
N ARG A 52 5.40 -15.42 0.40
CA ARG A 52 4.18 -15.61 -0.37
C ARG A 52 3.60 -17.03 -0.24
N ALA A 53 4.10 -17.87 0.67
CA ALA A 53 3.64 -19.25 0.80
C ALA A 53 2.12 -19.27 1.04
N GLY A 54 1.35 -19.72 0.03
CA GLY A 54 -0.12 -19.72 0.03
C GLY A 54 -0.81 -18.58 -0.73
N ALA A 55 -0.07 -17.67 -1.38
CA ALA A 55 -0.61 -16.57 -2.18
C ALA A 55 -0.60 -16.86 -3.69
N ALA A 56 -1.53 -16.26 -4.44
CA ALA A 56 -1.60 -16.34 -5.91
C ALA A 56 -0.38 -15.69 -6.60
N PRO A 57 -0.06 -16.02 -7.88
CA PRO A 57 1.19 -15.67 -8.53
C PRO A 57 1.47 -14.16 -8.71
N GLU A 58 2.69 -13.88 -9.17
CA GLU A 58 3.56 -12.70 -9.00
C GLU A 58 3.01 -11.27 -9.19
N ASP A 59 1.84 -11.05 -9.78
CA ASP A 59 1.53 -9.73 -10.34
C ASP A 59 0.17 -9.13 -9.96
N ASP A 60 -0.28 -9.42 -8.74
CA ASP A 60 -1.54 -8.90 -8.22
C ASP A 60 -1.46 -7.52 -7.55
N PHE A 61 -0.37 -6.76 -7.74
CA PHE A 61 -0.18 -5.50 -7.02
C PHE A 61 -1.38 -4.55 -7.15
N GLU A 62 -1.94 -4.44 -8.36
CA GLU A 62 -3.08 -3.56 -8.65
C GLU A 62 -4.36 -3.99 -7.95
N GLN A 63 -4.64 -5.29 -7.94
CA GLN A 63 -5.84 -5.82 -7.29
C GLN A 63 -5.67 -5.78 -5.77
N LYS A 64 -4.51 -6.13 -5.23
CA LYS A 64 -4.18 -5.90 -3.81
C LYS A 64 -4.30 -4.43 -3.41
N LEU A 65 -3.86 -3.50 -4.25
CA LEU A 65 -3.98 -2.06 -4.00
C LEU A 65 -5.45 -1.61 -4.02
N THR A 66 -6.22 -2.16 -4.95
CA THR A 66 -7.67 -1.91 -5.05
C THR A 66 -8.40 -2.43 -3.81
N GLU A 67 -8.03 -3.61 -3.31
CA GLU A 67 -8.58 -4.22 -2.09
C GLU A 67 -8.19 -3.39 -0.85
N LEU A 68 -6.91 -3.05 -0.71
CA LEU A 68 -6.38 -2.22 0.37
C LEU A 68 -7.10 -0.87 0.46
N THR A 69 -7.19 -0.15 -0.66
CA THR A 69 -7.90 1.15 -0.71
C THR A 69 -9.39 1.01 -0.42
N GLY A 70 -9.99 -0.13 -0.80
CA GLY A 70 -11.36 -0.49 -0.46
C GLY A 70 -11.58 -0.59 1.05
N TYR A 71 -10.67 -1.24 1.78
CA TYR A 71 -10.78 -1.39 3.23
C TYR A 71 -10.76 -0.06 4.00
N PHE A 72 -10.08 0.95 3.49
CA PHE A 72 -10.11 2.31 4.07
C PHE A 72 -11.35 3.12 3.69
N ALA A 73 -12.15 2.67 2.72
CA ALA A 73 -13.38 3.34 2.31
C ALA A 73 -14.64 2.78 2.98
N GLY A 74 -14.52 1.65 3.70
CA GLY A 74 -15.63 0.99 4.38
C GLY A 74 -15.58 -0.54 4.23
N PRO A 75 -16.68 -1.26 4.53
CA PRO A 75 -16.78 -2.69 4.26
C PRO A 75 -16.49 -2.98 2.80
N SER A 76 -15.53 -3.87 2.53
CA SER A 76 -15.12 -4.24 1.18
C SER A 76 -15.33 -5.73 0.96
N PHE A 77 -15.84 -6.08 -0.21
CA PHE A 77 -15.91 -7.48 -0.64
C PHE A 77 -14.49 -7.90 -1.04
N GLY A 78 -13.78 -8.51 -0.10
CA GLY A 78 -12.48 -9.12 -0.40
C GLY A 78 -12.64 -10.29 -1.37
N ARG A 79 -11.54 -10.97 -1.68
CA ARG A 79 -11.52 -12.10 -2.63
C ARG A 79 -12.50 -13.26 -2.32
N LEU A 80 -12.98 -13.36 -1.08
CA LEU A 80 -13.90 -14.40 -0.61
C LEU A 80 -15.39 -14.08 -0.88
N GLY A 81 -15.72 -12.93 -1.48
CA GLY A 81 -17.09 -12.55 -1.84
C GLY A 81 -18.00 -12.17 -0.66
N SER A 82 -17.51 -12.29 0.58
CA SER A 82 -18.19 -11.80 1.79
C SER A 82 -17.67 -10.40 2.16
N PRO A 83 -18.53 -9.51 2.68
CA PRO A 83 -18.09 -8.19 3.11
C PRO A 83 -17.19 -8.31 4.34
N VAL A 84 -15.97 -7.80 4.24
CA VAL A 84 -14.99 -7.73 5.32
C VAL A 84 -14.73 -6.25 5.63
N LYS A 85 -14.81 -5.89 6.91
CA LYS A 85 -14.47 -4.55 7.39
C LYS A 85 -13.11 -4.62 8.09
N ALA A 86 -12.16 -3.82 7.63
CA ALA A 86 -10.91 -3.63 8.35
C ALA A 86 -11.15 -2.68 9.53
N VAL A 87 -10.94 -3.16 10.75
CA VAL A 87 -11.12 -2.38 11.97
C VAL A 87 -9.76 -2.22 12.64
N PRO A 88 -9.29 -0.99 12.94
CA PRO A 88 -10.00 0.30 12.90
C PRO A 88 -9.85 1.10 11.59
N ALA A 89 -9.36 0.47 10.51
CA ALA A 89 -8.99 1.15 9.27
C ALA A 89 -10.12 1.95 8.58
N ALA A 90 -11.37 1.48 8.66
CA ALA A 90 -12.50 2.09 7.95
C ALA A 90 -12.74 3.58 8.28
N GLU A 91 -12.24 4.07 9.41
CA GLU A 91 -12.38 5.47 9.84
C GLU A 91 -11.02 6.19 9.96
N ASN A 92 -9.93 5.45 9.84
CA ASN A 92 -8.57 5.91 10.11
C ASN A 92 -7.72 5.67 8.87
N ARG A 93 -7.73 6.67 7.98
CA ARG A 93 -7.14 6.58 6.66
C ARG A 93 -5.87 7.44 6.55
N PRO A 94 -4.67 6.85 6.72
CA PRO A 94 -3.45 7.59 6.45
C PRO A 94 -3.31 7.89 4.96
N PRO A 95 -2.60 8.97 4.57
CA PRO A 95 -2.22 9.20 3.19
C PRO A 95 -1.43 8.01 2.63
N ILE A 96 -1.83 7.55 1.43
CA ILE A 96 -1.19 6.43 0.75
C ILE A 96 -0.26 6.99 -0.33
N TRP A 97 0.98 6.51 -0.35
CA TRP A 97 2.02 6.90 -1.30
C TRP A 97 2.50 5.67 -2.07
N LEU A 98 2.64 5.80 -3.39
CA LEU A 98 3.23 4.75 -4.22
C LEU A 98 4.66 5.08 -4.59
N LEU A 99 5.57 4.13 -4.33
CA LEU A 99 6.95 4.24 -4.76
C LEU A 99 7.04 3.84 -6.24
N GLY A 100 7.57 4.76 -7.04
CA GLY A 100 7.67 4.59 -8.49
C GLY A 100 9.10 4.26 -8.91
N SER A 101 9.45 2.99 -9.03
CA SER A 101 10.75 2.54 -9.56
C SER A 101 10.69 2.10 -11.03
N SER A 102 9.51 2.14 -11.66
CA SER A 102 9.33 1.78 -13.08
C SER A 102 8.18 2.55 -13.75
N VAL A 103 8.19 2.61 -15.10
CA VAL A 103 7.10 3.23 -15.89
C VAL A 103 5.74 2.60 -15.56
N SER A 104 5.68 1.28 -15.34
CA SER A 104 4.45 0.59 -14.95
C SER A 104 3.92 1.12 -13.61
N SER A 105 4.78 1.25 -12.59
CA SER A 105 4.37 1.82 -11.29
C SER A 105 3.93 3.28 -11.39
N ALA A 106 4.50 4.06 -12.32
CA ALA A 106 4.06 5.43 -12.59
C ALA A 106 2.65 5.48 -13.20
N LEU A 107 2.33 4.56 -14.12
CA LEU A 107 0.99 4.44 -14.71
C LEU A 107 -0.05 3.96 -13.69
N THR A 108 0.30 2.95 -12.88
CA THR A 108 -0.49 2.48 -11.73
C THR A 108 -0.84 3.64 -10.80
N ALA A 109 0.18 4.40 -10.38
CA ALA A 109 -0.03 5.54 -9.49
C ALA A 109 -0.94 6.59 -10.13
N ALA A 110 -0.74 6.94 -11.39
CA ALA A 110 -1.61 7.90 -12.09
C ALA A 110 -3.09 7.45 -12.11
N GLY A 111 -3.35 6.16 -12.35
CA GLY A 111 -4.71 5.60 -12.34
C GLY A 111 -5.42 5.71 -10.99
N HIS A 112 -4.70 5.44 -9.89
CA HIS A 112 -5.27 5.48 -8.52
C HIS A 112 -5.28 6.87 -7.90
N VAL A 113 -4.34 7.75 -8.27
CA VAL A 113 -4.36 9.17 -7.88
C VAL A 113 -5.66 9.83 -8.32
N GLN A 114 -6.11 9.54 -9.54
CA GLN A 114 -7.32 10.13 -10.10
C GLN A 114 -8.62 9.63 -9.44
N ARG A 115 -8.62 8.45 -8.80
CA ARG A 115 -9.87 7.76 -8.41
C ARG A 115 -9.99 7.41 -6.93
N ARG A 116 -8.89 7.23 -6.20
CA ARG A 116 -8.91 6.59 -4.88
C ARG A 116 -7.94 7.18 -3.86
N GLY A 117 -7.53 8.45 -3.99
CA GLY A 117 -6.80 9.18 -2.94
C GLY A 117 -5.39 8.64 -2.62
N VAL A 118 -4.75 8.02 -3.61
CA VAL A 118 -3.34 7.63 -3.56
C VAL A 118 -2.49 8.78 -4.10
N ARG A 119 -1.29 9.00 -3.57
CA ARG A 119 -0.38 10.07 -4.02
C ARG A 119 0.86 9.47 -4.66
N ARG A 120 1.35 10.12 -5.72
CA ARG A 120 2.64 9.82 -6.32
C ARG A 120 3.71 10.61 -5.56
N VAL A 121 4.83 9.97 -5.24
CA VAL A 121 6.00 10.70 -4.72
C VAL A 121 6.60 11.54 -5.85
N THR A 122 6.76 12.84 -5.62
CA THR A 122 7.37 13.82 -6.52
C THR A 122 8.62 14.44 -5.88
N PRO A 123 9.51 15.09 -6.66
CA PRO A 123 10.70 15.76 -6.12
C PRO A 123 10.42 16.85 -5.07
N ARG A 124 9.18 17.33 -4.98
CA ARG A 124 8.75 18.33 -3.98
C ARG A 124 8.24 17.70 -2.69
N ASP A 125 8.04 16.39 -2.67
CA ASP A 125 7.56 15.68 -1.48
C ASP A 125 8.73 15.31 -0.56
N PRO A 126 8.55 15.41 0.76
CA PRO A 126 9.61 15.10 1.74
C PRO A 126 10.08 13.64 1.68
N TRP A 127 9.33 12.77 1.00
CA TRP A 127 9.64 11.36 0.78
C TRP A 127 10.63 11.11 -0.36
N PHE A 128 10.88 12.09 -1.24
CA PHE A 128 11.70 11.91 -2.43
C PHE A 128 13.14 11.46 -2.10
N SER A 129 13.74 12.03 -1.06
CA SER A 129 15.13 11.74 -0.68
C SER A 129 15.34 10.35 -0.04
N LEU A 130 14.27 9.67 0.40
CA LEU A 130 14.33 8.33 0.98
C LEU A 130 14.14 7.23 -0.09
N CYS A 131 13.57 7.59 -1.24
CA CYS A 131 13.51 6.77 -2.44
C CYS A 131 14.89 6.85 -3.11
N GLY A 132 15.83 5.98 -2.72
CA GLY A 132 17.12 5.85 -3.40
C GLY A 132 16.93 5.83 -4.93
N GLU A 133 17.73 6.65 -5.62
CA GLU A 133 17.70 7.01 -7.04
C GLU A 133 16.72 6.18 -7.89
N CYS A 134 15.50 6.71 -8.05
CA CYS A 134 14.53 6.20 -9.02
C CYS A 134 14.76 6.90 -10.36
N PHE A 135 15.63 6.34 -11.20
CA PHE A 135 15.61 6.48 -12.65
C PHE A 135 16.00 5.18 -13.33
#